data_AF-A0A9Q8P4M4-F1
#
_entry.id   AF-A0A9Q8P4M4-F1
#
_cell.length_a   1.000
_cell.length_b   1.000
_cell.length_c   1.000
_cell.angle_alpha   90.00
_cell.angle_beta   90.00
_cell.angle_gamma   90.00
#
_symmetry.space_group_name_H-M   'P 1'
#
loop_
_entity.id
_entity.type
_entity.pdbx_description
1 polymer ?
#
loop_
_entity_poly.entity_id
_entity_poly.type
_entity_poly.pdbx_seq_one_letter_code
_entity_poly.pdbx_strand_id
1 'polypeptide(L)'
;MYRALFDKDGLRRDIADRVEYDLGDICYIDEVFLEKEYRGYGIGLLAVDGLIKSLPSMESDCFMLHAASVNQEAAEEVSEYIAASERLSEYYSLMGFDVWERYTAGRLPPLMGLCTKFMRPDIKGIVPHLIQ
;
A
#
# COMPACT_ATOMS: atom_id res chain seq x y z
N MET A 1 9.29 -7.37 17.88
CA MET A 1 8.00 -8.00 18.17
C MET A 1 7.21 -7.05 19.07
N TYR A 2 6.23 -6.32 18.53
CA TYR A 2 5.28 -5.50 19.29
C TYR A 2 3.98 -5.50 18.48
N ARG A 3 2.93 -6.24 18.86
CA ARG A 3 1.85 -5.89 19.81
C ARG A 3 1.23 -4.51 19.53
N ALA A 4 0.05 -4.57 18.90
CA ALA A 4 -1.12 -3.70 19.08
C ALA A 4 -0.82 -2.25 19.50
N LEU A 5 -0.87 -1.35 18.54
CA LEU A 5 -1.09 0.07 18.78
C LEU A 5 -2.25 0.52 17.89
N PHE A 6 -3.47 0.19 18.32
CA PHE A 6 -4.59 1.04 18.00
C PHE A 6 -4.40 2.35 18.74
N ASP A 7 -4.83 3.45 18.12
CA ASP A 7 -5.24 4.61 18.89
C ASP A 7 -6.76 4.78 18.86
N LYS A 8 -7.25 5.19 20.02
CA LYS A 8 -8.65 5.29 20.47
C LYS A 8 -9.36 6.55 19.94
N ASP A 9 -8.64 7.39 19.19
CA ASP A 9 -9.15 8.65 18.66
C ASP A 9 -9.16 8.61 17.13
N GLY A 10 -10.37 8.40 16.59
CA GLY A 10 -10.65 8.35 15.16
C GLY A 10 -10.30 9.64 14.43
N LEU A 11 -9.10 9.71 13.88
CA LEU A 11 -8.75 10.64 12.82
C LEU A 11 -8.88 9.96 11.45
N ARG A 12 -10.12 9.67 11.06
CA ARG A 12 -10.49 9.75 9.64
C ARG A 12 -10.43 11.23 9.27
N ARG A 13 -9.27 11.73 8.88
CA ARG A 13 -9.19 12.98 8.13
C ARG A 13 -9.44 12.65 6.67
N ASP A 14 -10.68 12.83 6.23
CA ASP A 14 -11.12 13.23 4.89
C ASP A 14 -10.19 12.90 3.72
N ILE A 15 -9.85 11.62 3.56
CA ILE A 15 -9.34 11.07 2.30
C ILE A 15 -10.48 11.04 1.26
N ALA A 16 -11.74 11.06 1.71
CA ALA A 16 -12.93 11.08 0.86
C ALA A 16 -13.17 12.42 0.13
N ASP A 17 -12.63 13.54 0.61
CA ASP A 17 -12.99 14.87 0.10
C ASP A 17 -12.05 15.40 -1.00
N ARG A 18 -11.01 14.65 -1.38
CA ARG A 18 -9.97 15.14 -2.32
C ARG A 18 -9.88 14.39 -3.64
N VAL A 19 -10.75 13.41 -3.86
CA VAL A 19 -10.74 12.63 -5.10
C VAL A 19 -12.16 12.71 -5.67
N GLU A 20 -12.39 13.65 -6.61
CA GLU A 20 -13.60 13.73 -7.45
C GLU A 20 -13.67 12.55 -8.45
N TYR A 21 -13.48 11.34 -7.96
CA TYR A 21 -13.91 10.15 -8.65
C TYR A 21 -15.03 9.57 -7.80
N ASP A 22 -16.06 9.08 -8.46
CA ASP A 22 -17.08 8.19 -7.87
C ASP A 22 -16.36 6.86 -7.55
N LEU A 23 -15.40 6.92 -6.63
CA LEU A 23 -14.69 5.78 -6.06
C LEU A 23 -15.76 5.09 -5.22
N GLY A 24 -16.20 3.90 -5.61
CA GLY A 24 -17.23 3.17 -4.87
C GLY A 24 -16.78 2.79 -3.46
N ASP A 25 -16.68 1.51 -3.17
CA ASP A 25 -16.13 1.08 -1.89
C ASP A 25 -14.61 1.28 -1.86
N ILE A 26 -14.08 1.56 -0.67
CA ILE A 26 -12.65 1.74 -0.45
C ILE A 26 -12.14 0.69 0.53
N CYS A 27 -11.20 -0.14 0.08
CA CYS A 27 -10.48 -1.08 0.92
C CYS A 27 -9.10 -0.52 1.28
N TYR A 28 -8.89 -0.19 2.55
CA TYR A 28 -7.59 0.24 3.04
C TYR A 28 -6.77 -0.95 3.52
N ILE A 29 -5.63 -1.19 2.88
CA ILE A 29 -4.62 -2.17 3.29
C ILE A 29 -3.73 -1.48 4.31
N ASP A 30 -3.95 -1.80 5.58
CA ASP A 30 -3.27 -1.17 6.71
C ASP A 30 -1.77 -1.45 6.69
N GLU A 31 -1.39 -2.73 6.68
CA GLU A 31 0.01 -3.14 6.66
C GLU A 31 0.22 -4.44 5.89
N VAL A 32 1.40 -4.57 5.27
CA VAL A 32 1.89 -5.82 4.68
C VAL A 32 3.18 -6.20 5.40
N PHE A 33 3.10 -7.21 6.27
CA PHE A 33 4.25 -7.68 7.03
C PHE A 33 4.87 -8.93 6.40
N LEU A 34 6.19 -8.91 6.28
CA LEU A 34 6.97 -10.06 5.82
C LEU A 34 8.26 -10.20 6.64
N GLU A 35 8.54 -11.42 7.10
CA GLU A 35 9.78 -11.70 7.81
C GLU A 35 10.99 -11.46 6.91
N LYS A 36 12.11 -11.05 7.52
CA LYS A 36 13.30 -10.57 6.80
C LYS A 36 13.82 -11.58 5.77
N GLU A 37 13.78 -12.86 6.09
CA GLU A 37 14.25 -13.96 5.23
C GLU A 37 13.44 -14.14 3.93
N TYR A 38 12.18 -13.69 3.90
CA TYR A 38 11.30 -13.78 2.73
C TYR A 38 11.25 -12.50 1.89
N ARG A 39 11.94 -11.43 2.30
CA ARG A 39 11.94 -10.14 1.58
C ARG A 39 12.75 -10.23 0.28
N GLY A 40 12.39 -9.39 -0.69
CA GLY A 40 13.10 -9.29 -1.99
C GLY A 40 12.66 -10.32 -3.03
N TYR A 41 11.81 -11.28 -2.67
CA TYR A 41 11.29 -12.29 -3.60
C TYR A 41 9.97 -11.93 -4.26
N GLY A 42 9.39 -10.76 -3.99
CA GLY A 42 8.08 -10.36 -4.54
C GLY A 42 6.87 -10.98 -3.83
N ILE A 43 7.06 -11.72 -2.74
CA ILE A 43 6.00 -12.39 -1.96
C ILE A 43 4.96 -11.38 -1.43
N GLY A 44 5.38 -10.18 -1.06
CA GLY A 44 4.46 -9.12 -0.63
C GLY A 44 3.48 -8.70 -1.73
N LEU A 45 3.90 -8.63 -2.99
CA LEU A 45 3.00 -8.33 -4.10
C LEU A 45 2.01 -9.46 -4.32
N LEU A 46 2.47 -10.72 -4.21
CA LEU A 46 1.60 -11.88 -4.32
C LEU A 46 0.52 -11.90 -3.23
N ALA A 47 0.87 -11.51 -2.00
CA ALA A 47 -0.09 -11.40 -0.91
C ALA A 47 -1.16 -10.32 -1.18
N VAL A 48 -0.75 -9.15 -1.67
CA VAL A 48 -1.67 -8.07 -2.03
C VAL A 48 -2.57 -8.46 -3.21
N ASP A 49 -2.02 -9.06 -4.25
CA ASP A 49 -2.79 -9.59 -5.39
C ASP A 49 -3.81 -10.64 -4.94
N GLY A 50 -3.40 -11.57 -4.06
CA GLY A 50 -4.28 -12.58 -3.48
C GLY A 50 -5.42 -11.96 -2.66
N LEU A 51 -5.13 -10.96 -1.83
CA LEU A 51 -6.14 -10.21 -1.08
C LEU A 51 -7.15 -9.55 -2.02
N ILE A 52 -6.67 -8.81 -3.01
CA ILE A 52 -7.52 -8.13 -3.99
C ILE A 52 -8.42 -9.13 -4.72
N LYS A 53 -7.87 -10.26 -5.16
CA LYS A 53 -8.64 -11.33 -5.85
C LYS A 53 -9.64 -12.03 -4.93
N SER A 54 -9.40 -12.05 -3.63
CA SER A 54 -10.32 -12.64 -2.64
C SER A 54 -11.55 -11.75 -2.34
N LEU A 55 -11.54 -10.50 -2.78
CA LEU A 55 -12.59 -9.50 -2.55
C LEU A 55 -13.30 -9.15 -3.87
N PRO A 56 -14.12 -10.06 -4.43
CA PRO A 56 -14.86 -9.81 -5.67
C PRO A 56 -15.91 -8.70 -5.53
N SER A 57 -16.33 -8.38 -4.30
CA SER A 57 -17.19 -7.22 -4.03
C SER A 57 -16.53 -5.89 -4.31
N MET A 58 -15.21 -5.86 -4.51
CA MET A 58 -14.41 -4.66 -4.81
C MET A 58 -14.09 -4.52 -6.30
N GLU A 59 -14.89 -5.13 -7.18
CA GLU A 59 -14.78 -4.96 -8.63
C GLU A 59 -15.28 -3.56 -9.04
N SER A 60 -14.40 -2.78 -9.67
CA SER A 60 -14.58 -1.34 -9.97
C SER A 60 -14.41 -0.38 -8.79
N ASP A 61 -13.95 -0.88 -7.65
CA ASP A 61 -13.66 -0.13 -6.42
C ASP A 61 -12.15 0.10 -6.24
N CYS A 62 -11.74 0.71 -5.12
CA CYS A 62 -10.35 1.11 -4.94
C CYS A 62 -9.70 0.54 -3.67
N PHE A 63 -8.43 0.16 -3.83
CA PHE A 63 -7.54 -0.23 -2.75
C PHE A 63 -6.62 0.92 -2.43
N MET A 64 -6.35 1.14 -1.16
CA MET A 64 -5.47 2.20 -0.68
C MET A 64 -4.45 1.65 0.31
N LEU A 65 -3.24 2.17 0.28
CA LEU A 65 -2.20 1.82 1.25
C LEU A 65 -1.22 2.97 1.44
N HIS A 66 -0.55 2.97 2.59
CA HIS A 66 0.68 3.74 2.75
C HIS A 66 1.89 2.89 2.34
N ALA A 67 2.80 3.47 1.55
CA ALA A 67 3.96 2.74 1.05
C ALA A 67 4.88 2.23 2.18
N ALA A 68 4.91 2.92 3.32
CA ALA A 68 5.60 2.48 4.52
C ALA A 68 4.64 2.59 5.74
N SER A 69 4.92 1.83 6.80
CA SER A 69 4.20 2.02 8.07
C SER A 69 4.48 3.42 8.60
N VAL A 70 3.45 4.08 9.13
CA VAL A 70 3.49 5.48 9.59
C VAL A 70 4.37 5.67 10.85
N ASN A 71 4.82 4.57 11.46
CA ASN A 71 5.69 4.63 12.64
C ASN A 71 7.14 4.99 12.30
N GLN A 72 7.46 6.28 12.45
CA GLN A 72 8.81 6.87 12.33
C GLN A 72 9.83 6.30 13.34
N GLU A 73 9.39 5.60 14.39
CA GLU A 73 10.26 5.11 15.46
C GLU A 73 11.23 4.00 15.04
N ALA A 74 11.00 3.36 13.88
CA ALA A 74 11.87 2.31 13.36
C ALA A 74 13.03 2.81 12.47
N ALA A 75 12.99 4.09 12.07
CA ALA A 75 14.06 4.69 11.29
C ALA A 75 14.96 5.52 12.21
N GLU A 76 16.22 5.12 12.32
CA GLU A 76 17.22 5.86 13.09
C GLU A 76 17.41 7.28 12.52
N GLU A 77 17.15 7.46 11.21
CA GLU A 77 17.12 8.75 10.53
C GLU A 77 15.90 8.92 9.61
N VAL A 78 15.34 10.14 9.58
CA VAL A 78 14.22 10.54 8.68
C VAL A 78 14.58 10.34 7.20
N SER A 79 15.84 10.49 6.83
CA SER A 79 16.38 10.27 5.48
C SER A 79 16.18 8.82 5.01
N GLU A 80 16.47 7.85 5.87
CA GLU A 80 16.33 6.42 5.58
C GLU A 80 14.86 6.02 5.47
N TYR A 81 14.01 6.58 6.32
CA TYR A 81 12.56 6.39 6.25
C TYR A 81 12.00 6.85 4.90
N ILE A 82 12.37 8.06 4.45
CA ILE A 82 11.95 8.61 3.16
C ILE A 82 12.41 7.70 2.03
N ALA A 83 13.69 7.31 2.02
CA ALA A 83 14.24 6.43 0.98
C ALA A 83 13.56 5.05 0.96
N ALA A 84 13.26 4.47 2.13
CA ALA A 84 12.53 3.21 2.21
C ALA A 84 11.09 3.36 1.69
N SER A 85 10.42 4.45 2.04
CA SER A 85 9.08 4.77 1.59
C SER A 85 9.00 4.98 0.07
N GLU A 86 10.02 5.60 -0.53
CA GLU A 86 10.11 5.77 -1.99
C GLU A 86 10.29 4.42 -2.69
N ARG A 87 11.22 3.58 -2.21
CA ARG A 87 11.43 2.22 -2.76
C ARG A 87 10.18 1.35 -2.65
N LEU A 88 9.47 1.44 -1.53
CA LEU A 88 8.21 0.71 -1.37
C LEU A 88 7.11 1.26 -2.29
N SER A 89 7.12 2.56 -2.56
CA SER A 89 6.18 3.14 -3.54
C SER A 89 6.43 2.57 -4.93
N GLU A 90 7.69 2.58 -5.38
CA GLU A 90 8.09 1.96 -6.65
C GLU A 90 7.70 0.49 -6.73
N TYR A 91 7.88 -0.24 -5.62
CA TYR A 91 7.51 -1.65 -5.51
C TYR A 91 6.01 -1.87 -5.69
N TYR A 92 5.14 -1.09 -5.04
CA TYR A 92 3.69 -1.20 -5.20
C TYR A 92 3.20 -0.71 -6.57
N SER A 93 3.89 0.25 -7.18
CA SER A 93 3.57 0.72 -8.55
C SER A 93 3.71 -0.37 -9.60
N LEU A 94 4.47 -1.44 -9.34
CA LEU A 94 4.50 -2.62 -10.22
C LEU A 94 3.12 -3.27 -10.39
N MET A 95 2.25 -3.17 -9.38
CA MET A 95 0.87 -3.66 -9.41
C MET A 95 -0.14 -2.60 -9.90
N GLY A 96 0.33 -1.44 -10.36
CA GLY A 96 -0.51 -0.33 -10.80
C GLY A 96 -1.02 0.58 -9.69
N PHE A 97 -0.40 0.54 -8.49
CA PHE A 97 -0.67 1.57 -7.48
C PHE A 97 -0.01 2.89 -7.88
N ASP A 98 -0.82 3.96 -7.88
CA ASP A 98 -0.38 5.32 -8.14
C ASP A 98 -0.36 6.14 -6.85
N VAL A 99 0.53 7.13 -6.80
CA VAL A 99 0.57 8.06 -5.67
C VAL A 99 -0.57 9.06 -5.78
N TRP A 100 -1.51 9.00 -4.84
CA TRP A 100 -2.66 9.90 -4.77
C TRP A 100 -2.38 11.14 -3.92
N GLU A 101 -1.64 10.98 -2.82
CA GLU A 101 -1.25 12.10 -1.97
C GLU A 101 0.22 12.00 -1.54
N ARG A 102 0.94 13.11 -1.66
CA ARG A 102 2.29 13.30 -1.12
C ARG A 102 2.23 14.33 0.00
N TYR A 103 2.62 13.93 1.20
CA TYR A 103 2.70 14.86 2.32
C TYR A 103 4.01 15.67 2.26
N THR A 104 3.89 16.96 1.95
CA THR A 104 5.01 17.89 1.69
C THR A 104 5.85 18.28 2.92
N ALA A 105 5.49 17.78 4.11
CA ALA A 105 6.20 18.11 5.36
C ALA A 105 7.09 16.98 5.91
N GLY A 106 7.40 15.96 5.09
CA GLY A 106 8.40 14.92 5.42
C GLY A 106 8.02 14.00 6.59
N ARG A 107 6.75 13.95 6.99
CA ARG A 107 6.32 13.19 8.18
C ARG A 107 5.48 11.96 7.89
N LEU A 108 4.89 11.85 6.70
CA LEU A 108 4.00 10.74 6.38
C LEU A 108 4.41 10.09 5.06
N PRO A 109 4.35 8.76 4.98
CA PRO A 109 4.59 8.03 3.74
C PRO A 109 3.50 8.40 2.71
N PRO A 110 3.79 8.34 1.40
CA PRO A 110 2.81 8.66 0.38
C PRO A 110 1.63 7.69 0.50
N LEU A 111 0.44 8.24 0.28
CA LEU A 111 -0.77 7.47 0.12
C LEU A 111 -0.85 7.01 -1.32
N MET A 112 -0.93 5.72 -1.52
CA MET A 112 -1.04 5.09 -2.82
C MET A 112 -2.43 4.49 -2.98
N GLY A 113 -2.95 4.51 -4.21
CA GLY A 113 -4.22 3.89 -4.51
C GLY A 113 -4.21 3.15 -5.84
N LEU A 114 -5.05 2.13 -5.91
CA LEU A 114 -5.29 1.29 -7.07
C LEU A 114 -6.80 1.15 -7.25
N CYS A 115 -7.34 1.63 -8.37
CA CYS A 115 -8.74 1.39 -8.71
C CYS A 115 -8.87 0.20 -9.66
N THR A 116 -9.61 -0.81 -9.24
CA THR A 116 -9.74 -2.11 -9.93
C THR A 116 -10.52 -2.02 -11.24
N LYS A 117 -11.23 -0.90 -11.47
CA LYS A 117 -11.87 -0.56 -12.75
C LYS A 117 -10.86 -0.41 -13.89
N PHE A 118 -9.63 0.00 -13.57
CA PHE A 118 -8.57 0.17 -14.55
C PHE A 118 -7.74 -1.11 -14.71
N MET A 119 -6.95 -1.16 -15.78
CA MET A 119 -6.13 -2.34 -16.09
C MET A 119 -5.16 -2.63 -14.96
N ARG A 120 -5.27 -3.83 -14.38
CA ARG A 120 -4.32 -4.36 -13.40
C ARG A 120 -3.27 -5.21 -14.14
N PRO A 121 -1.96 -4.97 -13.96
CA PRO A 121 -0.95 -5.84 -14.53
C PRO A 121 -1.11 -7.27 -13.97
N ASP A 122 -0.95 -8.28 -14.81
CA ASP A 122 -1.00 -9.68 -14.35
C ASP A 122 0.18 -9.95 -13.41
N ILE A 123 -0.12 -10.42 -12.20
CA ILE A 123 0.89 -10.78 -11.19
C ILE A 123 1.92 -11.79 -11.73
N LYS A 124 1.54 -12.64 -12.69
CA LYS A 124 2.47 -13.56 -13.37
C LYS A 124 3.53 -12.83 -14.19
N GLY A 125 3.22 -11.64 -14.72
CA GLY A 125 4.17 -10.78 -15.41
C GLY A 125 5.10 -10.02 -14.47
N ILE A 126 4.68 -9.80 -13.21
CA ILE A 126 5.46 -9.05 -12.21
C ILE A 126 6.40 -9.97 -11.42
N VAL A 127 5.91 -11.13 -10.96
CA VAL A 127 6.67 -12.10 -10.15
C VAL A 127 6.60 -13.51 -10.75
N PRO A 128 7.06 -13.71 -12.01
CA PRO A 128 6.92 -14.98 -12.73
C PRO A 128 7.55 -16.17 -12.00
N HIS A 129 8.62 -15.94 -11.23
CA HIS A 129 9.33 -16.98 -10.48
C HIS A 129 8.54 -17.56 -9.31
N LEU A 130 7.44 -16.92 -8.88
CA LEU A 130 6.58 -17.40 -7.79
C LEU A 130 5.33 -18.16 -8.26
N ILE A 131 5.01 -18.12 -9.55
CA ILE A 131 3.77 -18.67 -10.11
C ILE A 131 4.12 -19.61 -11.26
N GLN A 132 4.32 -20.90 -10.94
CA GLN A 132 4.57 -21.97 -11.90
C GLN A 132 3.29 -22.78 -12.13
#